data_AF-A0A3N5THL8-F1
#
_entry.id   AF-A0A3N5THL8-F1
#
_cell.length_a   1.000
_cell.length_b   1.000
_cell.length_c   1.000
_cell.angle_alpha   90.00
_cell.angle_beta   90.00
_cell.angle_gamma   90.00
#
_symmetry.space_group_name_H-M   'P 1'
#
loop_
_entity.id
_entity.type
_entity.pdbx_description
1 polymer ?
#
loop_
_entity_poly.entity_id
_entity_poly.type
_entity_poly.pdbx_seq_one_letter_code
_entity_poly.pdbx_strand_id
1 'polypeptide(L)'
;DPLFQLDAHLSRDFTERAWGALDLSWYTGGEATLNGVTGEKRNDLAVGITLGYQVNDNLNLTFGYKSTLNDDDPDDLSMDMFMVTLVYGWHPIIEGARRLKGD
;
A
#
# COMPACT_ATOMS: atom_id res chain seq x y z
N ASP A 1 -11.82 -6.79 21.28
CA ASP A 1 -11.92 -7.95 20.34
C ASP A 1 -10.79 -8.01 19.33
N PRO A 2 -10.48 -9.19 18.73
CA PRO A 2 -9.45 -9.28 17.70
C PRO A 2 -9.83 -8.50 16.44
N LEU A 3 -8.82 -7.90 15.78
CA LEU A 3 -8.93 -7.28 14.48
C LEU A 3 -8.36 -8.22 13.41
N PHE A 4 -9.11 -8.42 12.34
CA PHE A 4 -8.68 -9.16 11.16
C PHE A 4 -8.54 -8.20 9.98
N GLN A 5 -7.53 -8.46 9.13
CA GLN A 5 -7.27 -7.70 7.92
C GLN A 5 -6.96 -8.66 6.77
N LEU A 6 -7.55 -8.40 5.61
CA LEU A 6 -7.24 -9.06 4.35
C LEU A 6 -6.79 -8.01 3.34
N ASP A 7 -5.58 -8.16 2.81
CA ASP A 7 -5.04 -7.31 1.77
C ASP A 7 -4.95 -8.06 0.43
N ALA A 8 -5.30 -7.39 -0.65
CA ALA A 8 -5.10 -7.87 -2.01
C ALA A 8 -4.42 -6.77 -2.84
N HIS A 9 -3.40 -7.18 -3.59
CA HIS A 9 -2.63 -6.31 -4.46
C HIS A 9 -2.62 -6.92 -5.87
N LEU A 10 -3.14 -6.19 -6.85
CA LEU A 10 -3.07 -6.57 -8.25
C LEU A 10 -2.14 -5.60 -8.99
N SER A 11 -0.91 -6.04 -9.26
CA SER A 11 0.08 -5.24 -9.97
C SER A 11 0.23 -5.65 -11.44
N ARG A 12 0.64 -4.70 -12.27
CA ARG A 12 0.97 -4.90 -13.67
C ARG A 12 2.09 -3.96 -14.12
N ASP A 13 3.02 -4.52 -14.88
CA ASP A 13 4.03 -3.76 -15.58
C ASP A 13 3.43 -3.11 -16.84
N PHE A 14 3.65 -1.80 -16.99
CA PHE A 14 3.29 -1.04 -18.18
C PHE A 14 4.47 -0.92 -19.15
N THR A 15 5.68 -0.79 -18.61
CA THR A 15 6.95 -0.75 -19.34
C THR A 15 8.04 -1.47 -18.53
N GLU A 16 9.25 -1.58 -19.07
CA GLU A 16 10.40 -2.13 -18.31
C GLU A 16 10.73 -1.37 -17.01
N ARG A 17 10.28 -0.12 -16.88
CA ARG A 17 10.58 0.74 -15.72
C ARG A 17 9.36 1.21 -14.96
N ALA A 18 8.16 1.06 -15.51
CA ALA A 18 6.93 1.60 -14.93
C ALA A 18 5.92 0.48 -14.70
N TRP A 19 5.35 0.45 -13.50
CA TRP A 19 4.30 -0.49 -13.10
C TRP A 19 3.25 0.23 -12.28
N GLY A 20 2.07 -0.37 -12.18
CA GLY A 20 1.01 0.11 -11.30
C GLY A 20 0.31 -1.04 -10.60
N ALA A 21 -0.37 -0.75 -9.50
CA ALA A 21 -1.19 -1.69 -8.77
C ALA A 21 -2.52 -1.08 -8.33
N LEU A 22 -3.52 -1.94 -8.23
CA LEU A 22 -4.74 -1.70 -7.46
C LEU A 22 -4.60 -2.43 -6.13
N ASP A 23 -4.86 -1.71 -5.05
CA ASP A 23 -4.71 -2.17 -3.68
C ASP A 23 -6.08 -2.21 -3.01
N LEU A 24 -6.36 -3.29 -2.29
CA LEU A 24 -7.60 -3.51 -1.55
C LEU A 24 -7.24 -3.96 -0.14
N SER A 25 -7.81 -3.31 0.87
CA SER A 25 -7.66 -3.71 2.26
C SER A 25 -9.03 -3.78 2.91
N TRP A 26 -9.42 -4.95 3.39
CA TRP A 26 -10.64 -5.14 4.17
C TRP A 26 -10.31 -5.43 5.62
N TYR A 27 -10.99 -4.76 6.54
CA TYR A 27 -10.78 -4.87 7.97
C TYR A 27 -12.08 -5.26 8.65
N THR A 28 -12.03 -6.19 9.60
CA THR A 28 -13.20 -6.53 10.42
C THR A 28 -12.83 -6.87 11.87
N GLY A 29 -13.67 -6.50 12.84
CA GLY A 29 -13.42 -6.77 14.25
C GLY A 29 -12.90 -5.56 15.01
N GLY A 30 -11.96 -5.74 15.92
CA GLY A 30 -11.27 -4.63 16.59
C GLY A 30 -12.12 -3.78 17.54
N GLU A 31 -13.24 -4.32 18.04
CA GLU A 31 -14.10 -3.64 19.01
C GLU A 31 -13.28 -3.21 20.24
N ALA A 32 -13.25 -1.89 20.49
CA ALA A 32 -12.47 -1.27 21.55
C ALA A 32 -13.38 -0.95 22.75
N THR A 33 -12.93 -1.28 23.96
CA THR A 33 -13.59 -0.87 25.20
C THR A 33 -12.73 0.17 25.90
N LEU A 34 -13.26 1.38 26.06
CA LEU A 34 -12.61 2.50 26.74
C LEU A 34 -13.42 2.89 27.97
N ASN A 35 -12.81 2.80 29.16
CA ASN A 35 -13.46 3.13 30.43
C ASN A 35 -14.80 2.39 30.66
N GLY A 36 -14.92 1.15 30.16
CA GLY A 36 -16.14 0.34 30.27
C GLY A 36 -17.23 0.68 29.25
N VAL A 37 -16.99 1.66 28.37
CA VAL A 37 -17.83 1.93 27.20
C VAL A 37 -17.26 1.17 26.02
N THR A 38 -18.06 0.29 25.44
CA THR A 38 -17.68 -0.50 24.29
C THR A 38 -18.09 0.23 23.02
N GLY A 39 -17.12 0.44 22.12
CA GLY A 39 -17.36 1.01 20.80
C GLY A 39 -17.89 -0.03 19.81
N GLU A 40 -17.98 0.35 18.55
CA GLU A 40 -18.52 -0.53 17.51
C GLU A 40 -17.47 -1.46 16.92
N LYS A 41 -17.94 -2.56 16.34
CA LYS A 41 -17.12 -3.50 15.60
C LYS A 41 -16.83 -2.96 14.21
N ARG A 42 -15.56 -2.88 13.86
CA ARG A 42 -15.06 -2.39 12.57
C ARG A 42 -15.50 -3.29 11.40
N ASN A 43 -15.81 -2.67 10.26
CA ASN A 43 -16.02 -3.34 8.97
C ASN A 43 -15.69 -2.39 7.80
N ASP A 44 -14.40 -2.12 7.59
CA ASP A 44 -13.98 -1.10 6.64
C ASP A 44 -13.39 -1.71 5.38
N LEU A 45 -13.69 -1.10 4.23
CA LEU A 45 -13.04 -1.40 2.96
C LEU A 45 -12.24 -0.18 2.53
N ALA A 46 -10.95 -0.37 2.28
CA ALA A 46 -10.09 0.64 1.69
C ALA A 46 -9.64 0.20 0.29
N VAL A 47 -9.60 1.16 -0.62
CA VAL A 47 -9.14 0.99 -2.00
C VAL A 47 -7.98 1.94 -2.25
N GLY A 48 -7.02 1.50 -3.04
CA GLY A 48 -5.86 2.32 -3.36
C GLY A 48 -5.31 2.04 -4.75
N ILE A 49 -4.49 2.99 -5.18
CA ILE A 49 -3.64 2.86 -6.35
C ILE A 49 -2.19 3.05 -5.91
N THR A 50 -1.30 2.26 -6.50
CA THR A 50 0.15 2.45 -6.37
C THR A 50 0.77 2.53 -7.75
N LEU A 51 1.62 3.52 -7.97
CA LEU A 51 2.42 3.70 -9.17
C LEU A 51 3.89 3.58 -8.79
N GLY A 52 4.64 2.77 -9.54
CA GLY A 52 6.06 2.58 -9.32
C GLY A 52 6.88 2.91 -10.57
N TYR A 53 8.03 3.53 -10.36
CA TYR A 53 8.99 3.86 -11.41
C TYR A 53 10.42 3.53 -10.98
N GLN A 54 11.09 2.70 -11.77
CA GLN A 54 12.53 2.46 -11.65
C GLN A 54 13.29 3.59 -12.35
N VAL A 55 13.83 4.53 -11.57
CA VAL A 55 14.62 5.67 -12.08
C VAL A 55 15.92 5.18 -12.71
N ASN A 56 16.60 4.26 -12.03
CA ASN A 56 17.78 3.55 -12.51
C ASN A 56 17.91 2.20 -11.77
N ASP A 57 18.99 1.45 -12.01
CA ASP A 57 19.25 0.15 -11.38
C ASP A 57 19.11 0.11 -9.86
N ASN A 58 19.48 1.20 -9.22
CA ASN A 58 19.65 1.26 -7.79
C ASN A 58 18.60 2.16 -7.13
N LEU A 59 17.69 2.76 -7.90
CA LEU A 59 16.75 3.76 -7.41
C LEU A 59 15.33 3.49 -7.93
N ASN A 60 14.42 3.25 -7.00
CA ASN A 60 12.99 3.11 -7.27
C ASN A 60 12.19 4.17 -6.52
N LEU A 61 11.17 4.72 -7.19
CA LEU A 61 10.21 5.65 -6.62
C LEU A 61 8.82 5.04 -6.73
N THR A 62 8.05 5.07 -5.64
CA THR A 62 6.62 4.78 -5.67
C THR A 62 5.80 5.95 -5.16
N PHE A 63 4.62 6.09 -5.75
CA PHE A 63 3.57 7.01 -5.33
C PHE A 63 2.28 6.21 -5.13
N GLY A 64 1.66 6.35 -3.98
CA GLY A 64 0.42 5.66 -3.64
C GLY A 64 -0.64 6.64 -3.14
N TYR A 65 -1.90 6.31 -3.41
CA TYR A 65 -3.04 6.92 -2.77
C TYR A 65 -4.00 5.82 -2.31
N LYS A 66 -4.50 5.92 -1.08
CA LYS A 66 -5.47 4.99 -0.51
C LYS A 66 -6.56 5.77 0.21
N SER A 67 -7.80 5.33 0.03
CA SER A 67 -8.98 5.90 0.69
C SER A 67 -9.88 4.79 1.22
N THR A 68 -10.59 5.06 2.32
CA THR A 68 -11.70 4.24 2.80
C THR A 68 -12.96 4.49 1.96
N LEU A 69 -13.79 3.46 1.78
CA LEU A 69 -15.06 3.56 1.08
C LEU A 69 -16.22 3.47 2.07
N ASN A 70 -17.27 4.24 1.81
CA ASN A 70 -18.53 4.23 2.57
C ASN A 70 -18.29 4.47 4.07
N ASP A 71 -17.66 5.60 4.36
CA ASP A 71 -17.22 6.07 5.69
C ASP A 71 -18.02 7.31 6.15
N ASP A 72 -19.29 7.39 5.78
CA ASP A 72 -20.17 8.53 6.01
C ASP A 72 -20.75 8.57 7.44
N ASP A 73 -20.72 7.45 8.19
CA ASP A 73 -21.24 7.40 9.56
C ASP A 73 -20.21 7.96 10.56
N PRO A 74 -20.65 8.61 11.66
CA PRO A 74 -19.76 9.29 12.60
C PRO A 74 -18.70 8.39 13.26
N ASP A 75 -18.97 7.09 13.30
CA ASP A 75 -18.14 6.08 13.95
C ASP A 75 -17.29 5.26 12.95
N ASP A 76 -17.42 5.54 11.64
CA ASP A 76 -16.65 4.88 10.58
C ASP A 76 -15.20 5.37 10.53
N LEU A 77 -14.28 4.49 10.12
CA LEU A 77 -12.92 4.94 9.81
C LEU A 77 -12.93 5.68 8.47
N SER A 78 -12.75 7.01 8.53
CA SER A 78 -12.41 7.82 7.36
C SER A 78 -10.92 8.11 7.26
N MET A 79 -10.29 7.70 6.17
CA MET A 79 -8.85 7.86 5.93
C MET A 79 -8.53 8.09 4.46
N ASP A 80 -7.92 9.24 4.16
CA ASP A 80 -7.21 9.52 2.91
C ASP A 80 -5.69 9.56 3.14
N MET A 81 -4.94 8.76 2.39
CA MET A 81 -3.49 8.66 2.55
C MET A 81 -2.77 8.79 1.21
N PHE A 82 -1.84 9.74 1.14
CA PHE A 82 -0.81 9.78 0.11
C PHE A 82 0.48 9.17 0.65
N MET A 83 1.13 8.33 -0.16
CA MET A 83 2.40 7.71 0.18
C MET A 83 3.42 7.97 -0.92
N VAL A 84 4.62 8.41 -0.53
CA VAL A 84 5.75 8.56 -1.45
C VAL A 84 6.92 7.80 -0.86
N THR A 85 7.45 6.83 -1.60
CA THR A 85 8.57 5.99 -1.14
C THR A 85 9.71 6.06 -2.13
N LEU A 86 10.91 6.35 -1.63
CA LEU A 86 12.15 6.28 -2.39
C LEU A 86 13.01 5.15 -1.82
N VAL A 87 13.38 4.18 -2.66
CA VAL A 87 14.22 3.04 -2.26
C VAL A 87 15.52 3.09 -3.04
N TYR A 88 16.65 3.14 -2.32
CA TYR A 88 17.99 3.06 -2.89
C TYR A 88 18.70 1.77 -2.48
N GLY A 89 19.13 0.97 -3.45
CA GLY A 89 19.91 -0.25 -3.24
C GLY A 89 21.40 0.01 -3.40
N TRP A 90 22.18 -0.04 -2.32
CA TRP A 90 23.64 0.25 -2.34
C TRP A 90 24.53 -0.98 -2.59
N HIS A 91 23.97 -2.18 -2.68
CA HIS A 91 24.79 -3.38 -2.69
C HIS A 91 25.44 -3.57 -4.07
N PRO A 92 26.74 -3.90 -4.16
CA PRO A 92 27.45 -4.02 -5.45
C PRO A 92 26.82 -4.99 -6.45
N ILE A 93 26.08 -6.00 -5.97
CA ILE A 93 25.30 -6.92 -6.82
C ILE A 93 24.23 -6.16 -7.62
N ILE A 94 23.58 -5.16 -7.02
CA ILE A 94 22.55 -4.35 -7.68
C ILE A 94 23.19 -3.34 -8.64
N GLU A 95 24.31 -2.71 -8.24
CA GLU A 95 25.08 -1.81 -9.12
C GLU A 95 25.71 -2.54 -10.33
N GLY A 96 26.02 -3.83 -10.19
CA GLY A 96 26.67 -4.65 -11.21
C GLY A 96 25.74 -5.54 -12.05
N ALA A 97 24.47 -5.72 -11.67
CA ALA A 97 23.58 -6.72 -12.29
C ALA A 97 23.37 -6.51 -13.80
N ARG A 98 23.33 -5.26 -14.28
CA ARG A 98 23.21 -4.95 -15.71
C ARG A 98 24.53 -4.99 -16.49
N ARG A 99 25.70 -5.05 -15.85
CA ARG A 99 27.02 -5.18 -16.55
C ARG A 99 27.21 -6.55 -17.22
N LEU A 100 26.36 -7.54 -16.87
CA LEU A 100 26.37 -8.90 -17.43
C LEU A 100 25.44 -9.07 -18.65
N LYS A 101 24.62 -8.06 -18.98
CA LYS A 101 23.94 -8.02 -20.28
C LYS A 101 24.94 -7.45 -21.28
N GLY A 102 25.74 -8.33 -21.88
CA GLY A 102 26.63 -8.00 -22.99
C GLY A 102 25.85 -7.49 -24.22
N ASP A 103 26.57 -6.79 -25.08
CA ASP A 103 26.12 -6.18 -26.34
C ASP A 103 25.24 -7.10 -27.22
#